data_AF-A0A8H7GUY7-F1
#
_entry.id   AF-A0A8H7GUY7-F1
#
_cell.length_a   1.000
_cell.length_b   1.000
_cell.length_c   1.000
_cell.angle_alpha   90.00
_cell.angle_beta   90.00
_cell.angle_gamma   90.00
#
_symmetry.space_group_name_H-M   'P 1'
#
loop_
_entity.id
_entity.type
_entity.pdbx_description
1 polymer ?
#
loop_
_entity_poly.entity_id
_entity_poly.type
_entity_poly.pdbx_seq_one_letter_code
_entity_poly.pdbx_strand_id
1 'polypeptide(L)'
;MLSLGRRRKSTDAEKDFFKEYKVRSSLERLIYHYSNQPLSKFSMLGLYEQSRDLNKSNILEVARDTVESLLAYNARRLRNFRDLPYLVMLNPSISELYNMYLQSMSVLLKASLNPPATLTENENFASGVLSEFIEIHADALPTLSKGFAEVMHLMSNRQIKDFLDKHLVERISMRLVAHQHIQLTKSLAENTYVAGGDFNGIIKRLDIRDVIRRNAEHVNDLFLMKYDQTVNVKIDTTLHPGRFWTLREPASLEHQKDDGPIYFPYIEYHLDYIFQELFKNSFRAHIENGVPDPVQVTVSTSENPSYMELRIRDKGKGIPPNALQHMFDYLFTTYESNEGESFKTLNVPPGLGGNTVAGMGYGLPLSKSYIEIFNDTVSPLKDTPAVKGLLSVQTYWGWGTDVYLKTVGQ
;
A
#
# COMPACT_ATOMS: atom_id res chain seq x y z
N MET A 1 -60.01 5.42 -24.29
CA MET A 1 -58.68 6.07 -24.29
C MET A 1 -58.12 5.98 -22.88
N LEU A 2 -57.20 5.06 -22.60
CA LEU A 2 -56.22 5.07 -21.48
C LEU A 2 -55.69 3.64 -21.28
N SER A 3 -54.63 3.27 -22.02
CA SER A 3 -53.74 2.14 -21.66
C SER A 3 -52.64 2.04 -22.71
N LEU A 4 -51.52 2.75 -22.53
CA LEU A 4 -50.29 2.54 -23.33
C LEU A 4 -49.01 3.09 -22.66
N GLY A 5 -48.98 3.19 -21.32
CA GLY A 5 -47.90 3.88 -20.60
C GLY A 5 -46.89 3.02 -19.82
N ARG A 6 -47.09 1.70 -19.63
CA ARG A 6 -46.30 0.93 -18.64
C ARG A 6 -45.47 -0.26 -19.14
N ARG A 7 -45.47 -0.58 -20.44
CA ARG A 7 -44.74 -1.77 -20.96
C ARG A 7 -43.37 -1.52 -21.60
N ARG A 8 -42.91 -0.28 -21.78
CA ARG A 8 -41.63 0.01 -22.46
C ARG A 8 -40.39 -0.06 -21.56
N LYS A 9 -40.50 0.17 -20.24
CA LYS A 9 -39.33 0.20 -19.34
C LYS A 9 -38.73 -1.18 -19.00
N SER A 10 -39.49 -2.28 -19.06
CA SER A 10 -38.95 -3.61 -18.69
C SER A 10 -38.04 -4.21 -19.78
N THR A 11 -38.36 -3.97 -21.05
CA THR A 11 -37.64 -4.56 -22.18
C THR A 11 -36.24 -3.99 -22.41
N ASP A 12 -35.99 -2.74 -22.02
CA ASP A 12 -34.64 -2.16 -22.11
C ASP A 12 -33.77 -2.66 -20.95
N ALA A 13 -34.32 -2.77 -19.74
CA ALA A 13 -33.62 -3.35 -18.59
C ALA A 13 -33.29 -4.85 -18.80
N GLU A 14 -34.19 -5.62 -19.41
CA GLU A 14 -33.91 -7.01 -19.80
C GLU A 14 -32.82 -7.10 -20.87
N LYS A 15 -32.84 -6.23 -21.88
CA LYS A 15 -31.79 -6.20 -22.92
C LYS A 15 -30.44 -5.80 -22.36
N ASP A 16 -30.39 -4.82 -21.46
CA ASP A 16 -29.17 -4.41 -20.78
C ASP A 16 -28.64 -5.54 -19.90
N PHE A 17 -29.51 -6.23 -19.15
CA PHE A 17 -29.15 -7.42 -18.39
C PHE A 17 -28.59 -8.54 -19.28
N PHE A 18 -29.23 -8.83 -20.42
CA PHE A 18 -28.73 -9.85 -21.36
C PHE A 18 -27.40 -9.46 -22.01
N LYS A 19 -27.19 -8.18 -22.29
CA LYS A 19 -25.93 -7.65 -22.83
C LYS A 19 -24.82 -7.79 -21.78
N GLU A 20 -25.10 -7.42 -20.55
CA GLU A 20 -24.18 -7.55 -19.42
C GLU A 20 -23.85 -9.02 -19.13
N TYR A 21 -24.86 -9.91 -19.16
CA TYR A 21 -24.69 -11.36 -19.00
C TYR A 21 -23.80 -11.96 -20.10
N LYS A 22 -24.00 -11.57 -21.36
CA LYS A 22 -23.14 -12.01 -22.49
C LYS A 22 -21.70 -11.53 -22.33
N VAL A 23 -21.49 -10.29 -21.89
CA VAL A 23 -20.15 -9.76 -21.61
C VAL A 23 -19.50 -10.58 -20.49
N ARG A 24 -20.21 -10.81 -19.38
CA ARG A 24 -19.72 -11.60 -18.24
C ARG A 24 -19.34 -13.02 -18.66
N SER A 25 -20.19 -13.72 -19.41
CA SER A 25 -19.91 -15.08 -19.91
C SER A 25 -18.74 -15.11 -20.90
N SER A 26 -18.60 -14.09 -21.74
CA SER A 26 -17.46 -14.00 -22.68
C SER A 26 -16.13 -13.77 -21.95
N LEU A 27 -16.16 -13.04 -20.84
CA LEU A 27 -14.99 -12.78 -20.01
C LEU A 27 -14.56 -14.00 -19.18
N GLU A 28 -15.42 -14.99 -18.95
CA GLU A 28 -15.09 -16.15 -18.10
C GLU A 28 -13.89 -16.94 -18.61
N ARG A 29 -13.82 -17.19 -19.92
CA ARG A 29 -12.68 -17.91 -20.52
C ARG A 29 -11.37 -17.14 -20.36
N LEU A 30 -11.43 -15.82 -20.52
CA LEU A 30 -10.26 -14.94 -20.36
C LEU A 30 -9.81 -14.89 -18.90
N ILE A 31 -10.74 -14.73 -17.96
CA ILE A 31 -10.45 -14.76 -16.52
C ILE A 31 -9.80 -16.10 -16.16
N TYR A 32 -10.35 -17.22 -16.63
CA TYR A 32 -9.75 -18.53 -16.37
C TYR A 32 -8.32 -18.63 -16.91
N HIS A 33 -8.09 -18.22 -18.15
CA HIS A 33 -6.77 -18.22 -18.79
C HIS A 33 -5.74 -17.40 -18.00
N TYR A 34 -6.03 -16.11 -17.76
CA TYR A 34 -5.12 -15.21 -17.06
C TYR A 34 -4.93 -15.57 -15.58
N SER A 35 -5.96 -16.13 -14.91
CA SER A 35 -5.85 -16.53 -13.50
C SER A 35 -4.88 -17.69 -13.24
N ASN A 36 -4.60 -18.50 -14.26
CA ASN A 36 -3.68 -19.65 -14.17
C ASN A 36 -2.23 -19.28 -14.52
N GLN A 37 -1.98 -18.07 -15.01
CA GLN A 37 -0.62 -17.62 -15.29
C GLN A 37 0.14 -17.36 -13.98
N PRO A 38 1.46 -17.63 -13.95
CA PRO A 38 2.27 -17.28 -12.80
C PRO A 38 2.32 -15.76 -12.65
N LEU A 39 2.14 -15.26 -11.44
CA LEU A 39 2.31 -13.82 -11.21
C LEU A 39 3.79 -13.47 -11.16
N SER A 40 4.15 -12.40 -11.85
CA SER A 40 5.46 -11.78 -11.74
C SER A 40 5.69 -11.33 -10.30
N LYS A 41 6.75 -11.85 -9.66
CA LYS A 41 7.15 -11.38 -8.33
C LYS A 41 8.00 -10.13 -8.50
N PHE A 42 7.65 -9.04 -7.82
CA PHE A 42 8.39 -7.79 -7.91
C PHE A 42 9.59 -7.79 -6.98
N SER A 43 10.74 -7.41 -7.53
CA SER A 43 11.99 -7.22 -6.80
C SER A 43 12.40 -5.77 -6.88
N MET A 44 12.99 -5.24 -5.80
CA MET A 44 13.62 -3.92 -5.83
C MET A 44 14.65 -3.85 -6.95
N LEU A 45 15.44 -4.92 -7.13
CA LEU A 45 16.41 -5.06 -8.20
C LEU A 45 15.79 -4.94 -9.60
N GLY A 46 14.64 -5.57 -9.84
CA GLY A 46 13.92 -5.47 -11.12
C GLY A 46 13.41 -4.06 -11.39
N LEU A 47 13.02 -3.30 -10.35
CA LEU A 47 12.65 -1.89 -10.51
C LEU A 47 13.86 -1.02 -10.87
N TYR A 48 15.04 -1.30 -10.31
CA TYR A 48 16.29 -0.63 -10.69
C TYR A 48 16.73 -1.00 -12.11
N GLU A 49 16.64 -2.27 -12.51
CA GLU A 49 16.94 -2.71 -13.88
C GLU A 49 16.03 -2.02 -14.89
N GLN A 50 14.72 -1.96 -14.64
CA GLN A 50 13.78 -1.21 -15.47
C GLN A 50 14.12 0.29 -15.57
N SER A 51 14.64 0.88 -14.49
CA SER A 51 15.09 2.27 -14.48
C SER A 51 16.38 2.49 -15.30
N ARG A 52 17.34 1.56 -15.20
CA ARG A 52 18.64 1.60 -15.88
C ARG A 52 18.51 1.35 -17.37
N ASP A 53 17.70 0.37 -17.75
CA ASP A 53 17.49 -0.07 -19.13
C ASP A 53 16.40 0.75 -19.85
N LEU A 54 15.95 1.86 -19.24
CA LEU A 54 14.93 2.73 -19.80
C LEU A 54 15.40 3.30 -21.14
N ASN A 55 14.71 2.92 -22.22
CA ASN A 55 14.95 3.40 -23.58
C ASN A 55 13.61 3.63 -24.28
N LYS A 56 13.60 4.47 -25.34
CA LYS A 56 12.39 4.75 -26.14
C LYS A 56 11.75 3.48 -26.76
N SER A 57 12.55 2.45 -27.02
CA SER A 57 12.07 1.16 -27.51
C SER A 57 11.60 0.26 -26.36
N ASN A 58 12.37 0.19 -25.27
CA ASN A 58 12.08 -0.68 -24.14
C ASN A 58 10.81 -0.26 -23.39
N ILE A 59 10.49 1.03 -23.31
CA ILE A 59 9.27 1.51 -22.63
C ILE A 59 7.99 0.95 -23.25
N LEU A 60 8.00 0.68 -24.57
CA LEU A 60 6.84 0.09 -25.28
C LEU A 60 6.69 -1.40 -24.99
N GLU A 61 7.80 -2.11 -24.78
CA GLU A 61 7.79 -3.50 -24.32
C GLU A 61 7.32 -3.58 -22.88
N VAL A 62 7.87 -2.75 -21.99
CA VAL A 62 7.44 -2.61 -20.59
C VAL A 62 5.96 -2.27 -20.49
N ALA A 63 5.41 -1.46 -21.40
CA ALA A 63 3.97 -1.16 -21.44
C ALA A 63 3.13 -2.43 -21.68
N ARG A 64 3.55 -3.32 -22.58
CA ARG A 64 2.86 -4.58 -22.87
C ARG A 64 2.94 -5.53 -21.67
N ASP A 65 4.14 -5.70 -21.11
CA ASP A 65 4.37 -6.54 -19.93
C ASP A 65 3.57 -6.05 -18.72
N THR A 66 3.43 -4.73 -18.58
CA THR A 66 2.61 -4.08 -17.55
C THR A 66 1.14 -4.48 -17.70
N VAL A 67 0.57 -4.38 -18.91
CA VAL A 67 -0.83 -4.78 -19.17
C VAL A 67 -1.04 -6.27 -18.91
N GLU A 68 -0.14 -7.13 -19.40
CA GLU A 68 -0.23 -8.57 -19.20
C GLU A 68 -0.15 -8.95 -17.72
N SER A 69 0.78 -8.35 -16.98
CA SER A 69 0.91 -8.54 -15.53
C SER A 69 -0.38 -8.11 -14.82
N LEU A 70 -0.88 -6.91 -15.09
CA LEU A 70 -2.11 -6.40 -14.47
C LEU A 70 -3.34 -7.26 -14.80
N LEU A 71 -3.44 -7.78 -16.02
CA LEU A 71 -4.51 -8.73 -16.40
C LEU A 71 -4.43 -10.02 -15.58
N ALA A 72 -3.23 -10.59 -15.41
CA ALA A 72 -3.03 -11.80 -14.61
C ALA A 72 -3.42 -11.58 -13.13
N TYR A 73 -2.98 -10.48 -12.52
CA TYR A 73 -3.37 -10.10 -11.17
C TYR A 73 -4.89 -9.91 -11.03
N ASN A 74 -5.49 -9.15 -11.93
CA ASN A 74 -6.92 -8.84 -11.89
C ASN A 74 -7.78 -10.11 -12.06
N ALA A 75 -7.44 -10.96 -13.04
CA ALA A 75 -8.11 -12.24 -13.25
C ALA A 75 -8.02 -13.16 -12.04
N ARG A 76 -6.86 -13.19 -11.37
CA ARG A 76 -6.69 -13.96 -10.13
C ARG A 76 -7.52 -13.41 -8.98
N ARG A 77 -7.63 -12.08 -8.85
CA ARG A 77 -8.55 -11.46 -7.87
C ARG A 77 -10.00 -11.82 -8.14
N LEU A 78 -10.45 -11.72 -9.39
CA LEU A 78 -11.81 -12.09 -9.79
C LEU A 78 -12.13 -13.55 -9.46
N ARG A 79 -11.17 -14.46 -9.70
CA ARG A 79 -11.31 -15.87 -9.30
C ARG A 79 -11.41 -16.02 -7.78
N ASN A 80 -10.54 -15.37 -7.02
CA ASN A 80 -10.55 -15.47 -5.57
C ASN A 80 -11.84 -14.93 -4.93
N PHE A 81 -12.46 -13.89 -5.51
CA PHE A 81 -13.79 -13.47 -5.09
C PHE A 81 -14.84 -14.55 -5.37
N ARG A 82 -14.80 -15.19 -6.55
CA ARG A 82 -15.74 -16.28 -6.88
C ARG A 82 -15.58 -17.51 -5.99
N ASP A 83 -14.39 -17.74 -5.46
CA ASP A 83 -14.10 -18.84 -4.54
C ASP A 83 -14.62 -18.57 -3.10
N LEU A 84 -15.09 -17.35 -2.80
CA LEU A 84 -15.74 -17.05 -1.52
C LEU A 84 -17.10 -17.75 -1.40
N PRO A 85 -17.58 -18.02 -0.18
CA PRO A 85 -18.91 -18.58 0.03
C PRO A 85 -19.99 -17.73 -0.65
N TYR A 86 -20.97 -18.37 -1.28
CA TYR A 86 -22.01 -17.68 -2.04
C TYR A 86 -22.71 -16.57 -1.23
N LEU A 87 -23.01 -16.82 0.04
CA LEU A 87 -23.65 -15.86 0.93
C LEU A 87 -22.79 -14.61 1.19
N VAL A 88 -21.46 -14.77 1.19
CA VAL A 88 -20.50 -13.66 1.32
C VAL A 88 -20.48 -12.82 0.04
N MET A 89 -20.51 -13.47 -1.13
CA MET A 89 -20.58 -12.78 -2.42
C MET A 89 -21.89 -12.01 -2.66
N LEU A 90 -22.98 -12.38 -1.98
CA LEU A 90 -24.24 -11.64 -2.03
C LEU A 90 -24.21 -10.32 -1.25
N ASN A 91 -23.21 -10.10 -0.39
CA ASN A 91 -23.07 -8.85 0.33
C ASN A 91 -22.92 -7.67 -0.67
N PRO A 92 -23.69 -6.57 -0.51
CA PRO A 92 -23.65 -5.45 -1.45
C PRO A 92 -22.26 -4.85 -1.64
N SER A 93 -21.48 -4.68 -0.56
CA SER A 93 -20.13 -4.12 -0.62
C SER A 93 -19.12 -5.07 -1.27
N ILE A 94 -19.23 -6.38 -1.03
CA ILE A 94 -18.37 -7.37 -1.70
C ILE A 94 -18.71 -7.48 -3.19
N SER A 95 -19.99 -7.44 -3.53
CA SER A 95 -20.46 -7.41 -4.92
C SER A 95 -19.99 -6.15 -5.66
N GLU A 96 -20.03 -5.00 -5.00
CA GLU A 96 -19.47 -3.74 -5.52
C GLU A 96 -17.99 -3.88 -5.84
N LEU A 97 -17.18 -4.42 -4.92
CA LEU A 97 -15.76 -4.69 -5.17
C LEU A 97 -15.54 -5.61 -6.37
N TYR A 98 -16.30 -6.70 -6.45
CA TYR A 98 -16.22 -7.61 -7.59
C TYR A 98 -16.52 -6.89 -8.91
N ASN A 99 -17.51 -5.99 -8.94
CA ASN A 99 -17.83 -5.18 -10.12
C ASN A 99 -16.70 -4.18 -10.46
N MET A 100 -16.03 -3.58 -9.46
CA MET A 100 -14.84 -2.72 -9.70
C MET A 100 -13.74 -3.51 -10.40
N TYR A 101 -13.47 -4.76 -9.98
CA TYR A 101 -12.49 -5.62 -10.65
C TYR A 101 -12.93 -6.01 -12.08
N LEU A 102 -14.22 -6.23 -12.33
CA LEU A 102 -14.74 -6.46 -13.69
C LEU A 102 -14.58 -5.23 -14.59
N GLN A 103 -14.82 -4.03 -14.06
CA GLN A 103 -14.58 -2.77 -14.79
C GLN A 103 -13.10 -2.63 -15.15
N SER A 104 -12.20 -2.81 -14.19
CA SER A 104 -10.75 -2.81 -14.42
C SER A 104 -10.31 -3.86 -15.44
N MET A 105 -10.87 -5.07 -15.41
CA MET A 105 -10.62 -6.09 -16.43
C MET A 105 -11.02 -5.60 -17.83
N SER A 106 -12.16 -4.91 -17.96
CA SER A 106 -12.61 -4.37 -19.24
C SER A 106 -11.69 -3.26 -19.78
N VAL A 107 -11.17 -2.40 -18.90
CA VAL A 107 -10.21 -1.34 -19.24
C VAL A 107 -8.89 -1.95 -19.72
N LEU A 108 -8.34 -2.91 -18.96
CA LEU A 108 -7.10 -3.58 -19.30
C LEU A 108 -7.19 -4.40 -20.59
N LEU A 109 -8.33 -5.06 -20.85
CA LEU A 109 -8.54 -5.80 -22.10
C LEU A 109 -8.60 -4.87 -23.32
N LYS A 110 -9.24 -3.70 -23.21
CA LYS A 110 -9.23 -2.69 -24.29
C LYS A 110 -7.81 -2.21 -24.59
N ALA A 111 -6.99 -2.05 -23.56
CA ALA A 111 -5.59 -1.68 -23.71
C ALA A 111 -4.73 -2.80 -24.30
N SER A 112 -4.99 -4.05 -23.92
CA SER A 112 -4.30 -5.23 -24.50
C SER A 112 -4.59 -5.40 -26.00
N LEU A 113 -5.80 -5.07 -26.45
CA LEU A 113 -6.16 -5.10 -27.87
C LEU A 113 -5.47 -3.99 -28.69
N ASN A 114 -5.11 -2.88 -28.07
CA ASN A 114 -4.48 -1.73 -28.72
C ASN A 114 -3.18 -1.35 -27.98
N PRO A 115 -2.12 -2.18 -28.08
CA PRO A 115 -0.87 -1.90 -27.40
C PRO A 115 -0.22 -0.63 -27.97
N PRO A 116 0.40 0.22 -27.12
CA PRO A 116 1.03 1.45 -27.58
C PRO A 116 2.20 1.13 -28.52
N ALA A 117 2.20 1.76 -29.70
CA ALA A 117 3.25 1.65 -30.70
C ALA A 117 4.11 2.91 -30.80
N THR A 118 3.57 4.06 -30.35
CA THR A 118 4.29 5.34 -30.33
C THR A 118 4.46 5.88 -28.90
N LEU A 119 5.42 6.80 -28.71
CA LEU A 119 5.65 7.42 -27.40
C LEU A 119 4.43 8.25 -26.95
N THR A 120 3.78 8.95 -27.87
CA THR A 120 2.55 9.71 -27.57
C THR A 120 1.40 8.79 -27.18
N GLU A 121 1.26 7.63 -27.84
CA GLU A 121 0.30 6.61 -27.41
C GLU A 121 0.65 6.04 -26.03
N ASN A 122 1.92 5.88 -25.71
CA ASN A 122 2.36 5.44 -24.39
C ASN A 122 2.03 6.48 -23.29
N GLU A 123 2.19 7.78 -23.57
CA GLU A 123 1.78 8.85 -22.67
C GLU A 123 0.26 8.84 -22.44
N ASN A 124 -0.54 8.63 -23.49
CA ASN A 124 -2.00 8.48 -23.38
C ASN A 124 -2.40 7.21 -22.62
N PHE A 125 -1.67 6.11 -22.81
CA PHE A 125 -1.86 4.87 -22.06
C PHE A 125 -1.57 5.07 -20.57
N ALA A 126 -0.45 5.71 -20.23
CA ALA A 126 -0.07 5.98 -18.84
C ALA A 126 -1.03 6.95 -18.16
N SER A 127 -1.34 8.08 -18.80
CA SER A 127 -2.19 9.13 -18.23
C SER A 127 -3.68 8.79 -18.24
N GLY A 128 -4.15 8.02 -19.23
CA GLY A 128 -5.54 7.61 -19.35
C GLY A 128 -5.81 6.26 -18.69
N VAL A 129 -5.36 5.17 -19.33
CA VAL A 129 -5.72 3.79 -18.95
C VAL A 129 -5.21 3.42 -17.56
N LEU A 130 -3.92 3.65 -17.26
CA LEU A 130 -3.36 3.27 -15.97
C LEU A 130 -3.85 4.16 -14.82
N SER A 131 -4.06 5.45 -15.06
CA SER A 131 -4.69 6.34 -14.08
C SER A 131 -6.13 5.91 -13.79
N GLU A 132 -6.93 5.64 -14.82
CA GLU A 132 -8.30 5.14 -14.68
C GLU A 132 -8.33 3.83 -13.88
N PHE A 133 -7.40 2.90 -14.16
CA PHE A 133 -7.26 1.65 -13.41
C PHE A 133 -7.00 1.88 -11.91
N ILE A 134 -6.12 2.84 -11.57
CA ILE A 134 -5.83 3.19 -10.17
C ILE A 134 -7.05 3.85 -9.51
N GLU A 135 -7.72 4.76 -10.22
CA GLU A 135 -8.90 5.50 -9.75
C GLU A 135 -10.09 4.59 -9.48
N ILE A 136 -10.36 3.61 -10.35
CA ILE A 136 -11.43 2.61 -10.15
C ILE A 136 -11.29 1.94 -8.77
N HIS A 137 -10.07 1.74 -8.29
CA HIS A 137 -9.79 1.07 -7.03
C HIS A 137 -9.46 2.01 -5.86
N ALA A 138 -9.61 3.33 -6.01
CA ALA A 138 -9.28 4.30 -4.97
C ALA A 138 -10.08 4.04 -3.67
N ASP A 139 -11.41 3.86 -3.81
CA ASP A 139 -12.35 3.64 -2.71
C ASP A 139 -12.57 2.16 -2.34
N ALA A 140 -11.72 1.26 -2.84
CA ALA A 140 -11.90 -0.18 -2.60
C ALA A 140 -11.68 -0.59 -1.13
N LEU A 141 -10.77 0.06 -0.40
CA LEU A 141 -10.42 -0.36 0.96
C LEU A 141 -11.56 -0.12 1.98
N PRO A 142 -12.24 1.04 2.01
CA PRO A 142 -13.44 1.24 2.83
C PRO A 142 -14.55 0.23 2.55
N THR A 143 -14.85 0.02 1.27
CA THR A 143 -15.89 -0.94 0.84
C THR A 143 -15.52 -2.37 1.24
N LEU A 144 -14.24 -2.73 1.15
CA LEU A 144 -13.70 -4.02 1.61
C LEU A 144 -13.86 -4.19 3.11
N SER A 145 -13.46 -3.18 3.88
CA SER A 145 -13.62 -3.21 5.33
C SER A 145 -15.08 -3.37 5.74
N LYS A 146 -15.98 -2.59 5.15
CA LYS A 146 -17.42 -2.66 5.42
C LYS A 146 -18.00 -4.03 5.06
N GLY A 147 -17.71 -4.53 3.86
CA GLY A 147 -18.22 -5.83 3.40
C GLY A 147 -17.77 -6.99 4.28
N PHE A 148 -16.48 -7.05 4.64
CA PHE A 148 -15.96 -8.10 5.52
C PHE A 148 -16.42 -7.94 6.97
N ALA A 149 -16.61 -6.72 7.47
CA ALA A 149 -17.21 -6.48 8.80
C ALA A 149 -18.63 -7.07 8.89
N GLU A 150 -19.44 -6.90 7.84
CA GLU A 150 -20.82 -7.41 7.78
C GLU A 150 -20.86 -8.95 7.71
N VAL A 151 -19.90 -9.58 7.03
CA VAL A 151 -19.85 -11.04 6.84
C VAL A 151 -18.96 -11.79 7.83
N MET A 152 -18.41 -11.13 8.86
CA MET A 152 -17.51 -11.78 9.83
C MET A 152 -18.11 -13.03 10.49
N HIS A 153 -19.44 -13.07 10.65
CA HIS A 153 -20.15 -14.21 11.25
C HIS A 153 -20.27 -15.43 10.32
N LEU A 154 -19.99 -15.27 9.02
CA LEU A 154 -20.15 -16.31 7.99
C LEU A 154 -18.85 -17.04 7.65
N MET A 155 -17.71 -16.53 8.12
CA MET A 155 -16.38 -17.06 7.83
C MET A 155 -15.54 -17.11 9.10
N SER A 156 -14.53 -17.98 9.14
CA SER A 156 -13.57 -17.97 10.24
C SER A 156 -12.60 -16.78 10.12
N ASN A 157 -12.14 -16.25 11.26
CA ASN A 157 -11.14 -15.17 11.30
C ASN A 157 -9.88 -15.52 10.49
N ARG A 158 -9.47 -16.79 10.50
CA ARG A 158 -8.33 -17.26 9.70
C ARG A 158 -8.58 -17.14 8.19
N GLN A 159 -9.75 -17.55 7.71
CA GLN A 159 -10.09 -17.44 6.28
C GLN A 159 -10.16 -15.98 5.82
N ILE A 160 -10.75 -15.10 6.65
CA ILE A 160 -10.81 -13.66 6.36
C ILE A 160 -9.40 -13.09 6.30
N LYS A 161 -8.56 -13.40 7.29
CA LYS A 161 -7.16 -12.96 7.33
C LYS A 161 -6.37 -13.43 6.10
N ASP A 162 -6.41 -14.73 5.81
CA ASP A 162 -5.70 -15.32 4.66
C ASP A 162 -6.17 -14.71 3.33
N PHE A 163 -7.46 -14.38 3.21
CA PHE A 163 -8.01 -13.71 2.03
C PHE A 163 -7.51 -12.26 1.93
N LEU A 164 -7.63 -11.49 3.01
CA LEU A 164 -7.26 -10.07 3.06
C LEU A 164 -5.76 -9.86 2.88
N ASP A 165 -4.91 -10.68 3.52
CA ASP A 165 -3.45 -10.65 3.34
C ASP A 165 -3.10 -10.79 1.86
N LYS A 166 -3.62 -11.83 1.20
CA LYS A 166 -3.40 -12.05 -0.24
C LYS A 166 -3.99 -10.96 -1.11
N HIS A 167 -5.16 -10.45 -0.75
CA HIS A 167 -5.85 -9.40 -1.51
C HIS A 167 -5.10 -8.08 -1.48
N LEU A 168 -4.65 -7.66 -0.30
CA LEU A 168 -3.98 -6.39 -0.11
C LEU A 168 -2.56 -6.41 -0.67
N VAL A 169 -1.81 -7.50 -0.50
CA VAL A 169 -0.47 -7.66 -1.11
C VAL A 169 -0.55 -7.61 -2.65
N GLU A 170 -1.49 -8.32 -3.26
CA GLU A 170 -1.68 -8.27 -4.71
C GLU A 170 -2.16 -6.90 -5.20
N ARG A 171 -2.98 -6.20 -4.41
CA ARG A 171 -3.40 -4.82 -4.71
C ARG A 171 -2.23 -3.84 -4.64
N ILE A 172 -1.36 -3.95 -3.64
CA ILE A 172 -0.11 -3.16 -3.57
C ILE A 172 0.76 -3.46 -4.79
N SER A 173 0.87 -4.74 -5.18
CA SER A 173 1.66 -5.15 -6.36
C SER A 173 1.13 -4.54 -7.65
N MET A 174 -0.17 -4.64 -7.92
CA MET A 174 -0.81 -4.02 -9.10
C MET A 174 -0.58 -2.52 -9.14
N ARG A 175 -0.72 -1.85 -7.99
CA ARG A 175 -0.52 -0.41 -7.88
C ARG A 175 0.94 -0.01 -8.12
N LEU A 176 1.89 -0.78 -7.59
CA LEU A 176 3.32 -0.58 -7.80
C LEU A 176 3.68 -0.66 -9.29
N VAL A 177 3.17 -1.67 -10.00
CA VAL A 177 3.37 -1.85 -11.44
C VAL A 177 2.84 -0.68 -12.25
N ALA A 178 1.58 -0.29 -12.00
CA ALA A 178 0.96 0.81 -12.70
C ALA A 178 1.72 2.13 -12.44
N HIS A 179 2.09 2.42 -11.19
CA HIS A 179 2.86 3.62 -10.86
C HIS A 179 4.26 3.61 -11.48
N GLN A 180 4.90 2.44 -11.62
CA GLN A 180 6.26 2.35 -12.16
C GLN A 180 6.24 2.77 -13.61
N HIS A 181 5.31 2.22 -14.38
CA HIS A 181 5.16 2.60 -15.79
C HIS A 181 4.78 4.07 -15.97
N ILE A 182 3.87 4.59 -15.13
CA ILE A 182 3.49 6.01 -15.14
C ILE A 182 4.72 6.89 -14.86
N GLN A 183 5.52 6.54 -13.86
CA GLN A 183 6.67 7.34 -13.46
C GLN A 183 7.81 7.28 -14.49
N LEU A 184 8.11 6.11 -15.04
CA LEU A 184 9.08 5.96 -16.15
C LEU A 184 8.67 6.77 -17.37
N THR A 185 7.37 6.77 -17.70
CA THR A 185 6.82 7.56 -18.81
C THR A 185 6.94 9.06 -18.55
N LYS A 186 6.62 9.52 -17.33
CA LYS A 186 6.79 10.94 -16.94
C LYS A 186 8.25 11.36 -16.98
N SER A 187 9.15 10.56 -16.41
CA SER A 187 10.58 10.87 -16.42
C SER A 187 11.15 10.92 -17.84
N LEU A 188 10.66 10.09 -18.78
CA LEU A 188 11.06 10.15 -20.18
C LEU A 188 10.53 11.39 -20.93
N ALA A 189 9.33 11.86 -20.58
CA ALA A 189 8.72 13.05 -21.16
C ALA A 189 9.28 14.36 -20.58
N GLU A 190 9.67 14.35 -19.30
CA GLU A 190 10.31 15.46 -18.59
C GLU A 190 11.84 15.45 -18.79
N ASN A 191 12.50 16.59 -18.56
CA ASN A 191 13.97 16.69 -18.58
C ASN A 191 14.65 16.05 -17.34
N THR A 192 13.94 15.20 -16.58
CA THR A 192 14.46 14.52 -15.38
C THR A 192 15.10 13.18 -15.69
N TYR A 193 14.99 12.69 -16.93
CA TYR A 193 15.63 11.45 -17.40
C TYR A 193 17.15 11.52 -17.37
N VAL A 194 17.77 10.54 -16.70
CA VAL A 194 19.22 10.29 -16.76
C VAL A 194 19.45 8.92 -17.40
N ALA A 195 20.13 8.90 -18.55
CA ALA A 195 20.44 7.65 -19.24
C ALA A 195 21.31 6.73 -18.35
N GLY A 196 20.83 5.50 -18.11
CA GLY A 196 21.47 4.56 -17.19
C GLY A 196 21.34 4.90 -15.70
N GLY A 197 20.46 5.86 -15.34
CA GLY A 197 20.23 6.27 -13.97
C GLY A 197 19.38 5.27 -13.17
N ASP A 198 19.73 5.12 -11.89
CA ASP A 198 19.05 4.20 -10.96
C ASP A 198 17.68 4.71 -10.49
N PHE A 199 17.37 6.00 -10.71
CA PHE A 199 16.25 6.72 -10.09
C PHE A 199 15.28 7.35 -11.11
N ASN A 200 15.13 6.76 -12.30
CA ASN A 200 14.18 7.19 -13.32
C ASN A 200 12.74 6.70 -13.05
N GLY A 201 12.57 5.73 -12.14
CA GLY A 201 11.27 5.15 -11.80
C GLY A 201 10.66 5.70 -10.50
N ILE A 202 9.89 4.86 -9.81
CA ILE A 202 9.31 5.18 -8.49
C ILE A 202 10.40 5.35 -7.43
N ILE A 203 11.47 4.55 -7.51
CA ILE A 203 12.53 4.58 -6.51
C ILE A 203 13.30 5.90 -6.66
N LYS A 204 13.38 6.64 -5.57
CA LYS A 204 14.10 7.91 -5.49
C LYS A 204 15.07 7.88 -4.33
N ARG A 205 16.13 8.69 -4.43
CA ARG A 205 17.02 8.95 -3.30
C ARG A 205 16.32 9.92 -2.35
N LEU A 206 15.83 9.40 -1.22
CA LEU A 206 15.02 10.16 -0.27
C LEU A 206 15.86 10.61 0.91
N ASP A 207 15.63 11.84 1.39
CA ASP A 207 16.07 12.23 2.72
C ASP A 207 15.06 11.72 3.76
N ILE A 208 15.45 10.67 4.48
CA ILE A 208 14.59 9.99 5.44
C ILE A 208 14.21 10.90 6.59
N ARG A 209 15.09 11.84 6.98
CA ARG A 209 14.79 12.80 8.05
C ARG A 209 13.63 13.71 7.65
N ASP A 210 13.68 14.22 6.43
CA ASP A 210 12.62 15.08 5.88
C ASP A 210 11.32 14.33 5.69
N VAL A 211 11.37 13.08 5.20
CA VAL A 211 10.18 12.22 5.05
C VAL A 211 9.53 11.97 6.41
N ILE A 212 10.30 11.64 7.44
CA ILE A 212 9.78 11.44 8.81
C ILE A 212 9.13 12.72 9.33
N ARG A 213 9.82 13.85 9.22
CA ARG A 213 9.34 15.14 9.71
C ARG A 213 8.04 15.55 9.03
N ARG A 214 7.98 15.47 7.70
CA ARG A 214 6.79 15.81 6.90
C ARG A 214 5.58 14.95 7.27
N ASN A 215 5.78 13.64 7.45
CA ASN A 215 4.70 12.74 7.85
C ASN A 215 4.26 12.98 9.30
N ALA A 216 5.18 13.32 10.21
CA ALA A 216 4.84 13.69 11.58
C ALA A 216 4.05 15.01 11.64
N GLU A 217 4.46 16.02 10.87
CA GLU A 217 3.72 17.30 10.73
C GLU A 217 2.32 17.05 10.15
N HIS A 218 2.20 16.27 9.08
CA HIS A 218 0.91 15.93 8.47
C HIS A 218 -0.04 15.24 9.46
N VAL A 219 0.44 14.27 10.24
CA VAL A 219 -0.38 13.62 11.27
C VAL A 219 -0.71 14.60 12.40
N ASN A 220 0.22 15.43 12.82
CA ASN A 220 -0.05 16.47 13.83
C ASN A 220 -1.14 17.44 13.38
N ASP A 221 -1.19 17.83 12.11
CA ASP A 221 -2.27 18.68 11.58
C ASP A 221 -3.63 18.01 11.71
N LEU A 222 -3.72 16.70 11.43
CA LEU A 222 -4.95 15.93 11.62
C LEU A 222 -5.36 15.83 13.10
N PHE A 223 -4.39 15.65 14.00
CA PHE A 223 -4.64 15.56 15.43
C PHE A 223 -4.97 16.91 16.06
N LEU A 224 -4.39 18.00 15.57
CA LEU A 224 -4.75 19.36 15.97
C LEU A 224 -6.23 19.63 15.67
N MET A 225 -6.72 19.22 14.50
CA MET A 225 -8.13 19.39 14.13
C MET A 225 -9.10 18.57 15.01
N LYS A 226 -8.70 17.39 15.50
CA LYS A 226 -9.59 16.49 16.26
C LYS A 226 -9.48 16.64 17.78
N TYR A 227 -8.26 16.77 18.28
CA TYR A 227 -7.95 16.72 19.71
C TYR A 227 -7.46 18.06 20.25
N ASP A 228 -7.26 19.07 19.40
CA ASP A 228 -6.65 20.37 19.76
C ASP A 228 -5.28 20.21 20.46
N GLN A 229 -4.57 19.14 20.12
CA GLN A 229 -3.29 18.76 20.70
C GLN A 229 -2.34 18.24 19.62
N THR A 230 -1.05 18.47 19.82
CA THR A 230 0.03 17.96 18.96
C THR A 230 1.04 17.17 19.79
N VAL A 231 1.71 16.23 19.14
CA VAL A 231 2.73 15.40 19.78
C VAL A 231 4.09 15.75 19.21
N ASN A 232 5.04 16.05 20.10
CA ASN A 232 6.39 16.38 19.69
C ASN A 232 7.15 15.11 19.25
N VAL A 233 7.93 15.21 18.18
CA VAL A 233 8.72 14.09 17.65
C VAL A 233 10.19 14.46 17.71
N LYS A 234 10.98 13.63 18.41
CA LYS A 234 12.43 13.75 18.47
C LYS A 234 13.05 12.72 17.54
N ILE A 235 13.74 13.19 16.50
CA ILE A 235 14.48 12.33 15.57
C ILE A 235 15.92 12.22 16.08
N ASP A 236 16.34 11.00 16.38
CA ASP A 236 17.71 10.65 16.71
C ASP A 236 18.36 9.94 15.51
N THR A 237 19.44 10.52 15.02
CA THR A 237 20.19 10.06 13.85
C THR A 237 21.56 9.54 14.23
N THR A 238 21.84 9.37 15.52
CA THR A 238 23.13 8.85 15.97
C THR A 238 23.39 7.47 15.37
N LEU A 239 24.34 7.41 14.43
CA LEU A 239 24.85 6.18 13.85
C LEU A 239 25.54 5.39 14.95
N HIS A 240 24.81 4.51 15.63
CA HIS A 240 25.42 3.57 16.55
C HIS A 240 26.26 2.57 15.74
N PRO A 241 27.59 2.48 15.94
CA PRO A 241 28.42 1.54 15.19
C PRO A 241 27.97 0.10 15.48
N GLY A 242 27.40 -0.54 14.46
CA GLY A 242 27.33 -1.98 14.14
C GLY A 242 26.93 -3.03 15.20
N ARG A 243 26.93 -2.75 16.51
CA ARG A 243 26.74 -3.73 17.59
C ARG A 243 26.33 -3.06 18.91
N PHE A 244 25.13 -2.48 19.02
CA PHE A 244 24.66 -2.03 20.35
C PHE A 244 23.14 -2.22 20.53
N TRP A 245 22.74 -3.47 20.82
CA TRP A 245 21.44 -3.80 21.42
C TRP A 245 21.59 -4.06 22.93
N THR A 246 22.20 -3.14 23.67
CA THR A 246 22.21 -3.21 25.14
C THR A 246 20.95 -2.58 25.69
N LEU A 247 20.22 -3.33 26.53
CA LEU A 247 19.04 -2.93 27.32
C LEU A 247 19.29 -1.79 28.35
N ARG A 248 20.39 -1.05 28.23
CA ARG A 248 20.71 0.11 29.07
C ARG A 248 20.91 1.32 28.17
N GLU A 249 20.24 2.42 28.52
CA GLU A 249 20.60 3.75 28.04
C GLU A 249 22.08 3.98 28.34
N PRO A 250 22.93 4.21 27.34
CA PRO A 250 24.32 4.50 27.60
C PRO A 250 24.40 5.84 28.34
N ALA A 251 25.03 5.82 29.51
CA ALA A 251 25.37 7.03 30.24
C ALA A 251 26.36 7.83 29.38
N SER A 252 25.90 8.95 28.84
CA SER A 252 26.69 9.94 28.09
C SER A 252 27.50 9.37 26.93
N LEU A 253 26.84 9.06 25.80
CA LEU A 253 27.52 9.08 24.50
C LEU A 253 27.54 10.52 24.00
N GLU A 254 28.74 11.02 23.71
CA GLU A 254 28.94 12.29 23.04
C GLU A 254 28.10 12.30 21.77
N HIS A 255 27.08 13.15 21.74
CA HIS A 255 26.26 13.37 20.56
C HIS A 255 27.18 14.01 19.51
N GLN A 256 27.81 13.21 18.65
CA GLN A 256 28.26 13.73 17.37
C GLN A 256 27.00 14.20 16.67
N LYS A 257 26.76 15.53 16.73
CA LYS A 257 25.74 16.25 16.00
C LYS A 257 26.11 16.18 14.51
N ASP A 258 25.98 15.00 13.92
CA ASP A 258 25.95 14.91 12.48
C ASP A 258 24.52 15.24 12.06
N ASP A 259 24.25 16.54 11.95
CA ASP A 259 22.94 17.08 11.60
C ASP A 259 22.66 16.97 10.08
N GLY A 260 23.44 16.13 9.39
CA GLY A 260 23.37 15.92 7.95
C GLY A 260 22.12 15.16 7.49
N PRO A 261 21.76 15.32 6.21
CA PRO A 261 20.68 14.57 5.58
C PRO A 261 21.01 13.07 5.51
N ILE A 262 20.02 12.21 5.77
CA ILE A 262 20.19 10.75 5.65
C ILE A 262 19.54 10.31 4.34
N TYR A 263 20.37 10.06 3.34
CA TYR A 263 19.89 9.59 2.05
C TYR A 263 19.75 8.08 2.02
N PHE A 264 18.57 7.60 1.66
CA PHE A 264 18.32 6.18 1.40
C PHE A 264 17.40 6.02 0.18
N PRO A 265 17.72 5.11 -0.77
CA PRO A 265 16.90 4.93 -1.95
C PRO A 265 15.71 4.00 -1.64
N TYR A 266 14.49 4.54 -1.75
CA TYR A 266 13.27 3.77 -1.49
C TYR A 266 12.06 4.39 -2.20
N ILE A 267 10.90 3.75 -2.03
CA ILE A 267 9.61 4.19 -2.56
C ILE A 267 8.97 5.17 -1.56
N GLU A 268 8.85 6.43 -1.95
CA GLU A 268 8.38 7.52 -1.06
C GLU A 268 6.99 7.25 -0.49
N TYR A 269 6.01 6.93 -1.34
CA TYR A 269 4.63 6.73 -0.90
C TYR A 269 4.43 5.47 -0.03
N HIS A 270 5.37 4.50 -0.06
CA HIS A 270 5.35 3.38 0.89
C HIS A 270 5.72 3.87 2.29
N LEU A 271 6.77 4.70 2.40
CA LEU A 271 7.18 5.29 3.68
C LEU A 271 6.13 6.25 4.22
N ASP A 272 5.53 7.08 3.37
CA ASP A 272 4.46 7.99 3.77
C ASP A 272 3.31 7.22 4.42
N TYR A 273 2.82 6.14 3.77
CA TYR A 273 1.77 5.31 4.33
C TYR A 273 2.18 4.70 5.68
N ILE A 274 3.36 4.07 5.75
CA ILE A 274 3.83 3.40 6.97
C ILE A 274 3.98 4.41 8.11
N PHE A 275 4.64 5.55 7.87
CA PHE A 275 4.86 6.57 8.89
C PHE A 275 3.56 7.20 9.36
N GLN A 276 2.63 7.51 8.46
CA GLN A 276 1.33 8.05 8.86
C GLN A 276 0.55 7.05 9.73
N GLU A 277 0.52 5.76 9.38
CA GLU A 277 -0.13 4.74 10.22
C GLU A 277 0.52 4.60 11.59
N LEU A 278 1.85 4.55 11.65
CA LEU A 278 2.58 4.41 12.92
C LEU A 278 2.45 5.66 13.80
N PHE A 279 2.59 6.86 13.24
CA PHE A 279 2.43 8.10 13.99
C PHE A 279 1.00 8.31 14.48
N LYS A 280 -0.03 7.97 13.69
CA LYS A 280 -1.41 8.02 14.19
C LYS A 280 -1.59 7.15 15.43
N ASN A 281 -1.05 5.94 15.43
CA ASN A 281 -1.15 5.03 16.58
C ASN A 281 -0.39 5.57 17.80
N SER A 282 0.86 6.01 17.62
CA SER A 282 1.67 6.54 18.71
C SER A 282 1.12 7.86 19.26
N PHE A 283 0.68 8.79 18.40
CA PHE A 283 0.18 10.10 18.83
C PHE A 283 -1.15 9.97 19.56
N ARG A 284 -2.03 9.09 19.09
CA ARG A 284 -3.27 8.73 19.79
C ARG A 284 -2.97 8.18 21.18
N ALA A 285 -2.05 7.23 21.28
CA ALA A 285 -1.68 6.64 22.56
C ALA A 285 -1.06 7.67 23.54
N HIS A 286 -0.38 8.70 23.04
CA HIS A 286 0.12 9.81 23.87
C HIS A 286 -0.99 10.73 24.35
N ILE A 287 -1.87 11.16 23.44
CA ILE A 287 -2.96 12.10 23.74
C ILE A 287 -3.99 11.48 24.69
N GLU A 288 -4.45 10.25 24.41
CA GLU A 288 -5.42 9.55 25.26
C GLU A 288 -4.88 9.27 26.68
N ASN A 289 -3.55 9.16 26.83
CA ASN A 289 -2.90 8.90 28.10
C ASN A 289 -2.28 10.12 28.78
N GLY A 290 -2.37 11.31 28.17
CA GLY A 290 -1.79 12.55 28.68
C GLY A 290 -0.26 12.50 28.82
N VAL A 291 0.43 11.88 27.88
CA VAL A 291 1.89 11.71 27.90
C VAL A 291 2.56 12.97 27.33
N PRO A 292 3.39 13.69 28.09
CA PRO A 292 4.05 14.91 27.61
C PRO A 292 5.40 14.65 26.93
N ASP A 293 5.95 13.44 27.06
CA ASP A 293 7.22 13.05 26.46
C ASP A 293 7.13 13.02 24.93
N PRO A 294 8.19 13.38 24.19
CA PRO A 294 8.19 13.26 22.74
C PRO A 294 8.24 11.80 22.29
N VAL A 295 7.62 11.51 21.14
CA VAL A 295 7.84 10.25 20.41
C VAL A 295 9.27 10.27 19.87
N GLN A 296 10.04 9.23 20.15
CA GLN A 296 11.44 9.12 19.72
C GLN A 296 11.53 8.27 18.46
N VAL A 297 12.15 8.80 17.42
CA VAL A 297 12.41 8.09 16.17
C VAL A 297 13.90 7.94 15.98
N THR A 298 14.42 6.72 15.98
CA THR A 298 15.83 6.43 15.72
C THR A 298 15.98 5.84 14.32
N VAL A 299 16.90 6.38 13.52
CA VAL A 299 17.17 5.89 12.16
C VAL A 299 18.62 5.47 12.02
N SER A 300 18.85 4.29 11.44
CA SER A 300 20.17 3.79 11.07
C SER A 300 20.12 3.24 9.65
N THR A 301 21.09 3.63 8.83
CA THR A 301 21.27 3.11 7.47
C THR A 301 22.58 2.36 7.37
N SER A 302 22.59 1.31 6.56
CA SER A 302 23.80 0.61 6.13
C SER A 302 23.83 0.59 4.62
N GLU A 303 25.02 0.74 4.03
CA GLU A 303 25.22 0.66 2.57
C GLU A 303 25.67 -0.74 2.12
N ASN A 304 26.25 -1.55 3.01
CA ASN A 304 26.82 -2.85 2.68
C ASN A 304 26.59 -3.88 3.81
N PRO A 305 25.51 -4.70 3.78
CA PRO A 305 24.40 -4.69 2.81
C PRO A 305 23.52 -3.46 2.97
N SER A 306 22.89 -3.02 1.88
CA SER A 306 22.00 -1.87 1.90
C SER A 306 20.72 -2.18 2.64
N TYR A 307 20.50 -1.51 3.78
CA TYR A 307 19.25 -1.61 4.53
C TYR A 307 19.05 -0.36 5.38
N MET A 308 17.79 -0.06 5.68
CA MET A 308 17.41 0.94 6.65
C MET A 308 16.71 0.26 7.83
N GLU A 309 17.19 0.54 9.03
CA GLU A 309 16.56 0.18 10.28
C GLU A 309 16.04 1.45 10.96
N LEU A 310 14.80 1.39 11.41
CA LEU A 310 14.12 2.51 12.03
C LEU A 310 13.33 2.02 13.24
N ARG A 311 13.39 2.78 14.32
CA ARG A 311 12.66 2.52 15.56
C ARG A 311 11.80 3.72 15.90
N ILE A 312 10.50 3.49 16.08
CA ILE A 312 9.57 4.48 16.66
C ILE A 312 9.22 4.03 18.06
N ARG A 313 9.57 4.84 19.05
CA ARG A 313 9.32 4.61 20.47
C ARG A 313 8.32 5.61 21.00
N ASP A 314 7.22 5.10 21.55
CA ASP A 314 6.24 5.86 22.30
C ASP A 314 6.21 5.45 23.78
N LYS A 315 5.71 6.34 24.64
CA LYS A 315 5.42 6.08 26.05
C LYS A 315 3.91 6.06 26.31
N GLY A 316 3.13 5.65 25.31
CA GLY A 316 1.66 5.67 25.32
C GLY A 316 1.01 4.54 26.14
N LYS A 317 1.62 4.13 27.27
CA LYS A 317 1.19 3.01 28.14
C LYS A 317 1.14 1.61 27.50
N GLY A 318 1.57 1.45 26.25
CA GLY A 318 1.69 0.14 25.62
C GLY A 318 0.35 -0.50 25.24
N ILE A 319 0.41 -1.64 24.55
CA ILE A 319 -0.75 -2.41 24.09
C ILE A 319 -1.15 -3.41 25.18
N PRO A 320 -2.44 -3.51 25.55
CA PRO A 320 -2.89 -4.48 26.56
C PRO A 320 -2.68 -5.93 26.06
N PRO A 321 -2.37 -6.89 26.95
CA PRO A 321 -2.06 -8.28 26.56
C PRO A 321 -3.13 -8.97 25.71
N ASN A 322 -4.41 -8.66 25.96
CA ASN A 322 -5.53 -9.22 25.19
C ASN A 322 -5.56 -8.71 23.74
N ALA A 323 -5.15 -7.45 23.51
CA ALA A 323 -5.11 -6.86 22.18
C ALA A 323 -3.83 -7.23 21.41
N LEU A 324 -2.74 -7.58 22.12
CA LEU A 324 -1.46 -7.93 21.52
C LEU A 324 -1.57 -9.14 20.56
N GLN A 325 -2.40 -10.12 20.90
CA GLN A 325 -2.61 -11.30 20.05
C GLN A 325 -3.33 -10.98 18.74
N HIS A 326 -4.14 -9.92 18.73
CA HIS A 326 -5.01 -9.53 17.62
C HIS A 326 -4.52 -8.28 16.88
N MET A 327 -3.35 -7.75 17.23
CA MET A 327 -2.86 -6.48 16.68
C MET A 327 -2.62 -6.50 15.15
N PHE A 328 -2.37 -7.69 14.60
CA PHE A 328 -2.17 -7.92 13.17
C PHE A 328 -3.40 -8.59 12.53
N ASP A 329 -4.52 -8.69 13.24
CA ASP A 329 -5.77 -9.16 12.65
C ASP A 329 -6.49 -7.96 12.02
N TYR A 330 -6.97 -8.15 10.80
CA TYR A 330 -7.80 -7.15 10.14
C TYR A 330 -9.13 -6.96 10.86
N LEU A 331 -9.73 -5.76 10.75
CA LEU A 331 -11.00 -5.39 11.40
C LEU A 331 -10.94 -5.33 12.94
N PHE A 332 -9.83 -5.74 13.55
CA PHE A 332 -9.58 -5.51 14.96
C PHE A 332 -9.15 -4.06 15.17
N THR A 333 -9.92 -3.32 15.95
CA THR A 333 -9.63 -1.92 16.26
C THR A 333 -9.94 -1.65 17.72
N THR A 334 -9.05 -0.91 18.39
CA THR A 334 -9.27 -0.36 19.74
C THR A 334 -10.05 0.96 19.68
N TYR A 335 -10.76 1.20 18.57
CA TYR A 335 -11.52 2.39 18.27
C TYR A 335 -12.99 2.12 18.61
N GLU A 336 -13.62 2.97 19.43
CA GLU A 336 -15.06 2.89 19.69
C GLU A 336 -15.83 3.49 18.52
N SER A 337 -16.94 2.85 18.12
CA SER A 337 -17.65 3.02 16.85
C SER A 337 -18.33 4.39 16.62
N ASN A 338 -18.13 5.39 17.47
CA ASN A 338 -18.86 6.67 17.44
C ASN A 338 -18.03 7.91 17.10
N GLU A 339 -16.73 7.79 16.82
CA GLU A 339 -15.90 8.96 16.49
C GLU A 339 -15.62 9.12 14.99
N GLY A 340 -16.59 9.72 14.29
CA GLY A 340 -16.39 10.67 13.19
C GLY A 340 -15.65 10.24 11.92
N GLU A 341 -16.22 10.61 10.77
CA GLU A 341 -15.68 10.49 9.41
C GLU A 341 -14.37 11.27 9.14
N SER A 342 -13.75 11.88 10.17
CA SER A 342 -12.67 12.87 10.07
C SER A 342 -11.26 12.26 10.06
N PHE A 343 -11.13 10.95 10.31
CA PHE A 343 -9.84 10.26 10.37
C PHE A 343 -9.70 9.31 9.22
N LYS A 344 -9.27 9.85 8.11
CA LYS A 344 -9.36 9.15 6.86
C LYS A 344 -8.01 9.49 6.14
N THR A 345 -7.13 8.51 5.90
CA THR A 345 -5.80 8.68 5.22
C THR A 345 -5.74 7.99 3.85
N LEU A 346 -4.94 8.56 2.95
CA LEU A 346 -4.97 8.36 1.51
C LEU A 346 -4.50 6.98 1.04
N ASN A 347 -5.22 6.40 0.08
CA ASN A 347 -4.71 5.36 -0.81
C ASN A 347 -4.29 5.93 -2.18
N VAL A 348 -3.98 7.22 -2.26
CA VAL A 348 -3.55 7.92 -3.49
C VAL A 348 -2.28 8.73 -3.18
N PRO A 349 -1.27 8.79 -4.07
CA PRO A 349 -0.09 9.61 -3.82
C PRO A 349 -0.49 11.10 -3.67
N PRO A 350 0.34 11.93 -3.02
CA PRO A 350 0.12 13.37 -2.98
C PRO A 350 -0.02 13.92 -4.41
N GLY A 351 -1.14 14.58 -4.74
CA GLY A 351 -1.35 15.28 -6.02
C GLY A 351 -2.54 14.83 -6.88
N LEU A 352 -3.17 13.69 -6.58
CA LEU A 352 -4.44 13.27 -7.19
C LEU A 352 -5.46 13.09 -6.06
N GLY A 353 -6.53 13.87 -6.07
CA GLY A 353 -7.50 13.97 -4.98
C GLY A 353 -7.94 12.58 -4.50
N GLY A 354 -7.72 12.30 -3.22
CA GLY A 354 -7.94 10.98 -2.66
C GLY A 354 -8.80 11.03 -1.40
N ASN A 355 -9.80 10.15 -1.40
CA ASN A 355 -10.61 9.78 -0.26
C ASN A 355 -9.81 8.92 0.71
N THR A 356 -10.33 8.86 1.92
CA THR A 356 -9.54 8.91 3.13
C THR A 356 -9.96 7.66 3.99
N VAL A 357 -9.03 6.90 4.61
CA VAL A 357 -9.27 5.65 5.38
C VAL A 357 -8.42 5.52 6.67
N ALA A 358 -8.95 5.79 7.87
CA ALA A 358 -8.34 5.39 9.15
C ALA A 358 -9.41 4.88 10.12
N GLY A 359 -9.00 4.19 11.19
CA GLY A 359 -9.91 3.63 12.22
C GLY A 359 -10.50 2.24 11.92
N MET A 360 -10.27 1.68 10.73
CA MET A 360 -10.87 0.41 10.30
C MET A 360 -10.14 -0.87 10.77
N GLY A 361 -9.01 -0.76 11.47
CA GLY A 361 -8.22 -1.93 11.88
C GLY A 361 -7.39 -2.57 10.77
N TYR A 362 -6.96 -1.80 9.77
CA TYR A 362 -6.13 -2.29 8.64
C TYR A 362 -4.68 -1.74 8.65
N GLY A 363 -4.40 -0.70 9.43
CA GLY A 363 -3.14 0.05 9.36
C GLY A 363 -1.90 -0.81 9.60
N LEU A 364 -1.77 -1.42 10.79
CA LEU A 364 -0.59 -2.22 11.14
C LEU A 364 -0.37 -3.45 10.22
N PRO A 365 -1.39 -4.29 9.93
CA PRO A 365 -1.24 -5.38 8.96
C PRO A 365 -0.82 -4.91 7.56
N LEU A 366 -1.36 -3.77 7.10
CA LEU A 366 -1.04 -3.24 5.78
C LEU A 366 0.36 -2.64 5.72
N SER A 367 0.78 -1.90 6.75
CA SER A 367 2.16 -1.42 6.90
C SER A 367 3.15 -2.58 6.86
N LYS A 368 2.86 -3.68 7.55
CA LYS A 368 3.66 -4.91 7.47
C LYS A 368 3.75 -5.44 6.04
N SER A 369 2.62 -5.52 5.34
CA SER A 369 2.56 -5.98 3.94
C SER A 369 3.39 -5.10 3.00
N TYR A 370 3.39 -3.77 3.16
CA TYR A 370 4.21 -2.84 2.36
C TYR A 370 5.72 -3.07 2.51
N ILE A 371 6.15 -3.56 3.67
CA ILE A 371 7.57 -3.81 3.98
C ILE A 371 7.98 -5.20 3.50
N GLU A 372 7.12 -6.19 3.73
CA GLU A 372 7.43 -7.59 3.45
C GLU A 372 7.22 -7.99 1.98
N ILE A 373 6.61 -7.13 1.15
CA ILE A 373 6.33 -7.40 -0.27
C ILE A 373 7.57 -7.80 -1.08
N PHE A 374 8.74 -7.27 -0.72
CA PHE A 374 10.00 -7.55 -1.42
C PHE A 374 10.73 -8.79 -0.87
N ASN A 375 10.30 -9.38 0.24
CA ASN A 375 11.01 -10.48 0.90
C ASN A 375 11.13 -11.74 0.05
N ASP A 376 10.11 -11.97 -0.80
CA ASP A 376 10.00 -13.13 -1.66
C ASP A 376 11.01 -13.13 -2.82
N THR A 377 11.60 -11.97 -3.11
CA THR A 377 12.55 -11.79 -4.21
C THR A 377 13.98 -11.52 -3.76
N VAL A 378 14.21 -11.36 -2.45
CA VAL A 378 15.56 -11.28 -1.88
C VAL A 378 16.20 -12.66 -1.92
N SER A 379 17.16 -12.84 -2.82
CA SER A 379 18.01 -14.03 -2.83
C SER A 379 19.15 -13.87 -1.82
N PRO A 380 19.52 -14.90 -1.06
CA PRO A 380 20.70 -14.84 -0.21
C PRO A 380 21.95 -14.66 -1.07
N LEU A 381 22.75 -13.63 -0.79
CA LEU A 381 24.12 -13.59 -1.28
C LEU A 381 24.90 -14.74 -0.62
N LYS A 382 25.90 -15.27 -1.34
CA LYS A 382 26.54 -16.56 -1.05
C LYS A 382 27.12 -16.75 0.37
N ASP A 383 27.27 -15.70 1.19
CA ASP A 383 27.84 -15.80 2.55
C ASP A 383 27.20 -14.84 3.59
N THR A 384 26.10 -14.16 3.28
CA THR A 384 25.39 -13.26 4.21
C THR A 384 23.91 -13.62 4.31
N PRO A 385 23.31 -13.62 5.52
CA PRO A 385 21.87 -13.82 5.66
C PRO A 385 21.14 -12.73 4.88
N ALA A 386 20.21 -13.14 4.02
CA ALA A 386 19.37 -12.22 3.25
C ALA A 386 18.71 -11.20 4.19
N VAL A 387 18.99 -9.92 3.98
CA VAL A 387 18.30 -8.85 4.72
C VAL A 387 16.86 -8.83 4.23
N LYS A 388 15.94 -9.25 5.11
CA LYS A 388 14.50 -9.21 4.86
C LYS A 388 13.89 -7.98 5.51
N GLY A 389 12.90 -7.43 4.83
CA GLY A 389 11.99 -6.45 5.39
C GLY A 389 11.24 -7.07 6.56
N LEU A 390 11.16 -6.34 7.67
CA LEU A 390 10.50 -6.79 8.88
C LEU A 390 9.83 -5.60 9.58
N LEU A 391 8.55 -5.76 9.92
CA LEU A 391 7.87 -4.91 10.88
C LEU A 391 7.67 -5.73 12.16
N SER A 392 8.28 -5.31 13.26
CA SER A 392 8.09 -5.95 14.57
C SER A 392 7.71 -4.93 15.62
N VAL A 393 6.91 -5.36 16.60
CA VAL A 393 6.44 -4.50 17.68
C VAL A 393 6.81 -5.14 19.01
N GLN A 394 7.42 -4.36 19.88
CA GLN A 394 7.67 -4.70 21.27
C GLN A 394 6.90 -3.71 22.14
N THR A 395 6.09 -4.21 23.05
CA THR A 395 5.26 -3.35 23.89
C THR A 395 5.40 -3.77 25.34
N TYR A 396 5.46 -2.78 26.22
CA TYR A 396 5.46 -2.96 27.66
C TYR A 396 4.19 -2.31 28.19
N TRP A 397 3.22 -3.13 28.54
CA TRP A 397 1.95 -2.66 29.07
C TRP A 397 2.16 -1.87 30.37
N GLY A 398 1.55 -0.68 30.42
CA GLY A 398 1.75 0.32 31.46
C GLY A 398 2.88 1.33 31.16
N TRP A 399 3.72 1.10 30.14
CA TRP A 399 4.86 1.96 29.84
C TRP A 399 4.83 2.54 28.43
N GLY A 400 4.90 1.71 27.38
CA GLY A 400 5.04 2.22 26.02
C GLY A 400 5.22 1.14 24.96
N THR A 401 5.32 1.55 23.71
CA THR A 401 5.49 0.66 22.55
C THR A 401 6.69 1.11 21.70
N ASP A 402 7.51 0.13 21.32
CA ASP A 402 8.58 0.25 20.35
C ASP A 402 8.19 -0.50 19.06
N VAL A 403 8.13 0.22 17.94
CA VAL A 403 7.94 -0.37 16.61
C VAL A 403 9.27 -0.34 15.87
N TYR A 404 9.72 -1.50 15.41
CA TYR A 404 10.94 -1.66 14.62
C TYR A 404 10.57 -1.95 13.17
N LEU A 405 11.11 -1.13 12.29
CA LEU A 405 11.03 -1.22 10.85
C LEU A 405 12.41 -1.57 10.31
N LYS A 406 12.50 -2.64 9.54
CA LYS A 406 13.68 -2.97 8.73
C LYS A 406 13.23 -3.06 7.28
N THR A 407 13.88 -2.34 6.38
CA THR A 407 13.63 -2.43 4.95
C THR A 407 14.78 -3.14 4.24
N VAL A 408 14.51 -3.60 3.03
CA VAL A 408 15.55 -4.13 2.13
C VAL A 408 16.00 -2.98 1.23
N GLY A 409 17.29 -2.66 1.26
CA GLY A 409 17.93 -1.81 0.26
C GLY A 409 18.71 -2.65 -0.77
N GLN A 410 19.18 -1.99 -1.82
CA GLN A 410 20.17 -2.56 -2.76
C GLN A 410 21.55 -2.01 -2.49
#